data_AF-A0A2V6MDQ3-F1
#
_entry.id   AF-A0A2V6MDQ3-F1
#
_cell.length_a   1.000
_cell.length_b   1.000
_cell.length_c   1.000
_cell.angle_alpha   90.00
_cell.angle_beta   90.00
_cell.angle_gamma   90.00
#
_symmetry.space_group_name_H-M   'P 1'
#
loop_
_entity.id
_entity.type
_entity.pdbx_description
1 polymer ?
#
loop_
_entity_poly.entity_id
_entity_poly.type
_entity_poly.pdbx_seq_one_letter_code
_entity_poly.pdbx_strand_id
1 'polypeptide(L)'
;MLNTAMMRCPLAAAFLLAAVRFVGAGDYPAPAESDYAIRDFKFTSGETLPELRIHYRTLGKANKDSQGKTTNAVLIMHGTTGSGAQFIRPEFAGELFGNAQP
;
A
#
# COMPACT_ATOMS: atom_id res chain seq x y z
N MET A 1 -51.31 47.50 5.14
CA MET A 1 -50.27 48.55 5.24
C MET A 1 -49.07 47.95 5.96
N LEU A 2 -47.93 47.92 5.25
CA LEU A 2 -46.54 47.56 5.62
C LEU A 2 -46.28 46.11 6.09
N ASN A 3 -45.72 45.23 5.24
CA ASN A 3 -44.27 45.01 4.96
C ASN A 3 -43.42 44.89 6.24
N THR A 4 -42.75 43.78 6.52
CA THR A 4 -41.50 43.42 5.83
C THR A 4 -41.19 41.93 5.99
N ALA A 5 -41.11 41.21 4.87
CA ALA A 5 -40.54 39.88 4.81
C ALA A 5 -39.01 39.99 4.74
N MET A 6 -38.28 39.61 5.79
CA MET A 6 -36.83 39.38 5.67
C MET A 6 -36.28 38.68 6.92
N MET A 7 -36.09 37.36 6.83
CA MET A 7 -34.78 36.76 7.14
C MET A 7 -34.76 35.35 6.56
N ARG A 8 -34.50 35.26 5.25
CA ARG A 8 -34.14 34.01 4.60
C ARG A 8 -32.80 33.59 5.20
N CYS A 9 -32.82 32.61 6.10
CA CYS A 9 -31.64 32.02 6.68
C CYS A 9 -30.92 31.20 5.58
N PRO A 10 -29.81 31.67 4.98
CA PRO A 10 -29.10 30.92 3.95
C PRO A 10 -28.07 29.98 4.57
N LEU A 11 -28.18 29.68 5.88
CA LEU A 11 -27.19 28.89 6.60
C LEU A 11 -27.40 27.37 6.47
N ALA A 12 -28.51 26.93 5.88
CA ALA A 12 -28.78 25.49 5.72
C ALA A 12 -28.07 24.87 4.50
N ALA A 13 -27.64 25.67 3.51
CA ALA A 13 -27.06 25.14 2.27
C ALA A 13 -25.53 24.94 2.34
N ALA A 14 -24.83 25.58 3.27
CA ALA A 14 -23.36 25.54 3.34
C ALA A 14 -22.82 24.29 4.05
N PHE A 15 -23.65 23.55 4.80
CA PHE A 15 -23.19 22.39 5.58
C PHE A 15 -23.25 21.06 4.81
N LEU A 16 -23.89 21.01 3.64
CA LEU A 16 -24.09 19.75 2.90
C LEU A 16 -22.94 19.37 1.96
N LEU A 17 -21.97 20.25 1.68
CA LEU A 17 -20.85 19.96 0.77
C LEU A 17 -19.60 19.37 1.45
N ALA A 18 -19.58 19.23 2.78
CA ALA A 18 -18.37 18.81 3.50
C ALA A 18 -18.17 17.28 3.61
N ALA A 19 -19.05 16.47 3.01
CA ALA A 19 -18.99 15.01 3.12
C ALA A 19 -18.42 14.31 1.86
N VAL A 20 -17.55 14.97 1.09
CA VAL A 20 -16.76 14.26 0.08
C VAL A 20 -15.72 13.43 0.81
N ARG A 21 -16.07 12.18 1.12
CA ARG A 21 -15.12 11.15 1.50
C ARG A 21 -14.22 10.93 0.30
N PHE A 22 -12.97 11.40 0.36
CA PHE A 22 -11.93 10.86 -0.48
C PHE A 22 -11.75 9.39 -0.08
N VAL A 23 -12.41 8.48 -0.80
CA VAL A 23 -12.04 7.06 -0.79
C VAL A 23 -10.75 6.99 -1.59
N GLY A 24 -9.63 7.15 -0.90
CA GLY A 24 -8.29 7.20 -1.49
C GLY A 24 -7.33 6.34 -0.68
N ALA A 25 -6.63 5.46 -1.40
CA ALA A 25 -5.87 4.30 -0.92
C ALA A 25 -6.75 3.18 -0.38
N GLY A 26 -6.58 1.97 -0.91
CA GLY A 26 -7.36 0.80 -0.48
C GLY A 26 -7.19 0.53 1.01
N ASP A 27 -8.16 -0.17 1.61
CA ASP A 27 -8.14 -0.58 3.02
C ASP A 27 -7.07 -1.65 3.27
N TYR A 28 -5.79 -1.32 3.07
CA TYR A 28 -4.64 -2.20 3.28
C TYR A 28 -3.50 -1.50 4.03
N PRO A 29 -2.64 -2.25 4.74
CA PRO A 29 -1.55 -1.66 5.52
C PRO A 29 -0.55 -0.88 4.67
N ALA A 30 -0.04 0.24 5.19
CA ALA A 30 1.03 0.97 4.53
C ALA A 30 2.26 0.07 4.29
N PRO A 31 2.86 0.06 3.08
CA PRO A 31 4.05 -0.73 2.80
C PRO A 31 5.25 -0.25 3.62
N ALA A 32 6.03 -1.19 4.15
CA ALA A 32 7.34 -0.93 4.72
C ALA A 32 8.44 -1.37 3.74
N GLU A 33 9.47 -0.56 3.55
CA GLU A 33 10.56 -0.83 2.60
C GLU A 33 11.87 -1.16 3.33
N SER A 34 12.68 -2.03 2.73
CA SER A 34 14.02 -2.33 3.21
C SER A 34 14.85 -3.02 2.11
N ASP A 35 16.10 -3.31 2.42
CA ASP A 35 17.02 -4.04 1.55
C ASP A 35 17.56 -5.28 2.26
N TYR A 36 17.72 -6.37 1.52
CA TYR A 36 18.45 -7.55 1.96
C TYR A 36 19.81 -7.61 1.25
N ALA A 37 20.90 -7.57 2.03
CA ALA A 37 22.26 -7.61 1.51
C ALA A 37 22.83 -9.03 1.58
N ILE A 38 23.26 -9.56 0.44
CA ILE A 38 23.95 -10.85 0.31
C ILE A 38 25.40 -10.56 -0.04
N ARG A 39 26.31 -10.89 0.88
CA ARG A 39 27.75 -10.75 0.65
C ARG A 39 28.28 -11.91 -0.18
N ASP A 40 29.31 -11.61 -0.98
CA ASP A 40 30.01 -12.58 -1.83
C ASP A 40 29.06 -13.40 -2.71
N PHE A 41 28.10 -12.70 -3.34
CA PHE A 41 27.08 -13.34 -4.16
C PHE A 41 27.71 -13.97 -5.40
N LYS A 42 27.58 -15.29 -5.51
CA LYS A 42 28.12 -16.06 -6.62
C LYS A 42 27.05 -16.27 -7.68
N PHE A 43 27.29 -15.76 -8.89
CA PHE A 43 26.45 -16.04 -10.05
C PHE A 43 26.68 -17.46 -10.56
N THR A 44 25.72 -18.00 -11.31
CA THR A 44 25.86 -19.30 -11.99
C THR A 44 27.06 -19.33 -12.97
N SER A 45 27.46 -18.16 -13.51
CA SER A 45 28.66 -18.03 -14.35
C SER A 45 29.97 -18.30 -13.58
N GLY A 46 29.95 -18.27 -12.25
CA GLY A 46 31.11 -18.38 -11.39
C GLY A 46 31.70 -17.04 -10.95
N GLU A 47 31.28 -15.93 -11.57
CA GLU A 47 31.63 -14.58 -11.14
C GLU A 47 31.05 -14.28 -9.75
N THR A 48 31.72 -13.40 -9.00
CA THR A 48 31.32 -13.02 -7.65
C THR A 48 31.14 -11.51 -7.56
N LEU A 49 30.00 -11.10 -7.01
CA LEU A 49 29.74 -9.72 -6.61
C LEU A 49 29.98 -9.58 -5.10
N PRO A 50 30.80 -8.61 -4.64
CA PRO A 50 31.07 -8.45 -3.21
C PRO A 50 29.81 -8.25 -2.36
N GLU A 51 28.80 -7.57 -2.90
CA GLU A 51 27.50 -7.41 -2.26
C GLU A 51 26.39 -7.29 -3.31
N LEU A 52 25.39 -8.17 -3.24
CA LEU A 52 24.12 -8.03 -3.93
C LEU A 52 23.08 -7.48 -2.96
N ARG A 53 22.43 -6.37 -3.31
CA ARG A 53 21.31 -5.79 -2.54
C ARG A 53 20.00 -6.05 -3.23
N ILE A 54 19.05 -6.65 -2.53
CA ILE A 54 17.69 -6.89 -2.99
C ILE A 54 16.76 -5.93 -2.24
N HIS A 55 16.24 -4.95 -2.94
CA HIS A 55 15.24 -4.03 -2.40
C HIS A 55 13.87 -4.71 -2.37
N TYR A 56 13.14 -4.59 -1.25
CA TYR A 56 11.82 -5.20 -1.09
C TYR A 56 10.86 -4.31 -0.31
N ARG A 57 9.57 -4.65 -0.45
CA ARG A 57 8.45 -4.06 0.30
C ARG A 57 7.69 -5.16 1.02
N THR A 58 7.24 -4.86 2.22
CA THR A 58 6.38 -5.75 3.02
C THR A 58 5.06 -5.05 3.31
N LEU A 59 3.99 -5.84 3.34
CA LEU A 59 2.66 -5.40 3.76
C LEU A 59 2.16 -6.34 4.87
N GLY A 60 1.57 -5.77 5.91
CA GLY A 60 1.03 -6.54 7.03
C GLY A 60 2.09 -6.98 8.05
N LYS A 61 1.81 -8.09 8.75
CA LYS A 61 2.63 -8.60 9.87
C LYS A 61 2.98 -10.07 9.65
N ALA A 62 4.23 -10.42 9.95
CA ALA A 62 4.68 -11.81 9.91
C ALA A 62 4.13 -12.58 11.12
N ASN A 63 3.42 -13.68 10.85
CA ASN A 63 3.04 -14.67 11.85
C ASN A 63 4.10 -15.75 11.90
N LYS A 64 4.64 -16.01 13.08
CA LYS A 64 5.70 -17.01 13.29
C LYS A 64 5.16 -18.19 14.07
N ASP A 65 5.59 -19.39 13.70
CA ASP A 65 5.34 -20.59 14.50
C ASP A 65 6.27 -20.64 15.75
N SER A 66 6.15 -21.72 16.53
CA SER A 66 6.97 -21.95 17.72
C SER A 66 8.47 -22.08 17.44
N GLN A 67 8.86 -22.33 16.18
CA GLN A 67 10.24 -22.41 15.72
C GLN A 67 10.74 -21.08 15.12
N GLY A 68 9.89 -20.05 15.10
CA GLY A 68 10.22 -18.73 14.57
C GLY A 68 10.11 -18.61 13.04
N LYS A 69 9.59 -19.62 12.35
CA LYS A 69 9.38 -19.59 10.89
C LYS A 69 8.12 -18.81 10.56
N THR A 70 8.20 -17.90 9.58
CA THR A 70 7.03 -17.18 9.08
C THR A 70 6.09 -18.13 8.34
N THR A 71 4.82 -18.20 8.74
CA THR A 71 3.82 -19.15 8.20
C THR A 71 2.84 -18.52 7.21
N ASN A 72 2.80 -17.20 7.11
CA ASN A 72 1.89 -16.45 6.25
C ASN A 72 2.63 -15.59 5.20
N ALA A 73 3.85 -16.00 4.80
CA ALA A 73 4.62 -15.27 3.80
C ALA A 73 4.13 -15.60 2.38
N VAL A 74 3.85 -14.55 1.61
CA VAL A 74 3.57 -14.62 0.16
C VAL A 74 4.60 -13.74 -0.55
N LEU A 75 5.22 -14.27 -1.61
CA LEU A 75 6.18 -13.54 -2.43
C LEU A 75 5.53 -13.11 -3.75
N ILE A 76 5.61 -11.82 -4.05
CA ILE A 76 5.17 -11.24 -5.33
C ILE A 76 6.40 -10.65 -6.02
N MET A 77 6.59 -10.96 -7.31
CA MET A 77 7.71 -10.50 -8.11
C MET A 77 7.26 -9.67 -9.31
N HIS A 78 8.06 -8.68 -9.69
CA HIS A 78 7.84 -7.89 -10.89
C HIS A 78 8.51 -8.55 -12.12
N GLY A 79 8.10 -8.13 -13.32
CA GLY A 79 8.74 -8.52 -14.58
C GLY A 79 10.05 -7.77 -14.86
N THR A 80 10.72 -8.08 -15.97
CA THR A 80 12.08 -7.62 -16.34
C THR A 80 12.30 -6.10 -16.27
N THR A 81 11.27 -5.29 -16.50
CA THR A 81 11.35 -3.81 -16.51
C THR A 81 10.57 -3.16 -15.37
N GLY A 82 10.04 -3.97 -14.46
CA GLY A 82 9.17 -3.52 -13.38
C GLY A 82 9.90 -3.22 -12.09
N SER A 83 9.10 -2.87 -11.07
CA SER A 83 9.53 -2.84 -9.68
C SER A 83 8.37 -3.28 -8.80
N GLY A 84 8.65 -3.67 -7.55
CA GLY A 84 7.61 -3.98 -6.57
C GLY A 84 6.64 -2.82 -6.32
N ALA A 85 7.03 -1.57 -6.62
CA ALA A 85 6.19 -0.39 -6.47
C ALA A 85 4.94 -0.42 -7.38
N GLN A 86 4.94 -1.21 -8.45
CA GLN A 86 3.78 -1.33 -9.34
C GLN A 86 2.55 -1.93 -8.62
N PHE A 87 2.78 -2.84 -7.66
CA PHE A 87 1.70 -3.53 -6.94
C PHE A 87 1.04 -2.69 -5.86
N ILE A 88 1.68 -1.60 -5.42
CA ILE A 88 1.10 -0.68 -4.42
C ILE A 88 0.36 0.50 -5.05
N ARG A 89 0.30 0.54 -6.39
CA ARG A 89 -0.48 1.58 -7.08
C ARG A 89 -1.98 1.32 -6.90
N PRO A 90 -2.82 2.38 -6.94
CA PRO A 90 -4.27 2.24 -6.73
C PRO A 90 -4.95 1.21 -7.63
N GLU A 91 -4.45 1.00 -8.85
CA GLU A 91 -5.03 0.07 -9.83
C GLU A 91 -4.87 -1.40 -9.45
N PHE A 92 -3.94 -1.72 -8.54
CA PHE A 92 -3.66 -3.10 -8.10
C PHE A 92 -3.93 -3.30 -6.61
N ALA A 93 -3.50 -2.34 -5.79
CA ALA A 93 -3.33 -2.58 -4.36
C ALA A 93 -4.65 -2.82 -3.61
N GLY A 94 -5.75 -2.18 -4.07
CA GLY A 94 -7.09 -2.43 -3.52
C GLY A 94 -7.58 -3.86 -3.77
N GLU A 95 -7.27 -4.42 -4.94
CA GLU A 95 -7.67 -5.79 -5.30
C GLU A 95 -6.73 -6.84 -4.72
N LEU A 96 -5.44 -6.53 -4.57
CA LEU A 96 -4.45 -7.49 -4.07
C LEU A 96 -4.38 -7.55 -2.53
N PHE A 97 -4.67 -6.45 -1.85
CA PHE A 97 -4.40 -6.33 -0.41
C PHE A 97 -5.58 -5.81 0.41
N GLY A 98 -6.69 -5.46 -0.23
CA GLY A 98 -7.90 -4.99 0.45
C GLY A 98 -8.51 -6.05 1.36
N ASN A 99 -9.23 -5.61 2.38
CA ASN A 99 -9.95 -6.52 3.28
C ASN A 99 -10.86 -7.47 2.50
N ALA A 100 -10.79 -8.77 2.84
CA ALA A 100 -11.57 -9.85 2.24
C ALA A 100 -11.27 -10.17 0.75
N GLN A 101 -10.22 -9.58 0.17
CA GLN A 101 -9.64 -10.10 -1.06
C GLN A 101 -8.96 -11.47 -0.79
N PRO A 102 -8.94 -12.38 -1.78
CA PRO A 102 -8.35 -13.72 -1.62
C PRO A 102 -6.86 -13.70 -1.28
#